data_AF-A0A1A0RE22-F1
#
_entry.id   AF-A0A1A0RE22-F1
#
_cell.length_a   1.000
_cell.length_b   1.000
_cell.length_c   1.000
_cell.angle_alpha   90.00
_cell.angle_beta   90.00
_cell.angle_gamma   90.00
#
_symmetry.space_group_name_H-M   'P 1'
#
loop_
_entity.id
_entity.type
_entity.pdbx_description
1 polymer ?
#
loop_
_entity_poly.entity_id
_entity_poly.type
_entity_poly.pdbx_seq_one_letter_code
_entity_poly.pdbx_strand_id
1 'polypeptide(L)'
;MTPIDRRHVNYLGDYCEHCNPAGDQADSCVRLSTLVEPDAVTWHGDRRVTCQYACDHCGHRWTRSDLWSAEQAGFDQKGAA
;
A
#
# COMPACT_ATOMS: atom_id res chain seq x y z
N MET A 1 8.14 3.05 -18.86
CA MET A 1 8.02 3.29 -17.41
C MET A 1 7.32 4.63 -17.25
N THR A 2 6.02 4.62 -16.99
CA THR A 2 5.25 5.85 -16.76
C THR A 2 5.65 6.38 -15.38
N PRO A 3 6.03 7.66 -15.23
CA PRO A 3 6.37 8.20 -13.93
C PRO A 3 5.15 8.12 -13.01
N ILE A 4 5.32 7.47 -11.85
CA ILE A 4 4.29 7.40 -10.81
C ILE A 4 4.13 8.81 -10.25
N ASP A 5 2.94 9.39 -10.40
CA ASP A 5 2.60 10.65 -9.75
C ASP A 5 2.47 10.42 -8.24
N ARG A 6 3.53 10.76 -7.50
CA ARG A 6 3.61 10.65 -6.04
C ARG A 6 2.56 11.48 -5.29
N ARG A 7 1.84 12.39 -5.95
CA ARG A 7 0.77 13.19 -5.32
C ARG A 7 -0.58 12.47 -5.30
N HIS A 8 -0.74 11.40 -6.09
CA HIS A 8 -1.99 10.64 -6.23
C HIS A 8 -1.91 9.20 -5.68
N VAL A 9 -0.82 8.83 -5.00
CA VAL A 9 -0.82 7.68 -4.09
C VAL A 9 -1.63 8.08 -2.86
N ASN A 10 -2.93 7.82 -2.90
CA ASN A 10 -3.73 7.72 -1.69
C ASN A 10 -3.06 6.65 -0.83
N TYR A 11 -2.45 7.04 0.30
CA TYR A 11 -1.76 6.21 1.29
C TYR A 11 -2.09 4.71 1.13
N LEU A 12 -1.25 3.99 0.37
CA LEU A 12 -1.47 2.58 0.05
C LEU A 12 -0.95 1.72 1.21
N GLY A 13 -1.12 2.22 2.44
CA GLY A 13 -0.48 1.72 3.63
C GLY A 13 -1.14 0.45 4.14
N ASP A 14 -0.33 -0.54 4.47
CA ASP A 14 -0.77 -1.76 5.15
C ASP A 14 -0.13 -1.83 6.54
N TYR A 15 -0.72 -2.59 7.45
CA TYR A 15 -0.17 -2.77 8.79
C TYR A 15 0.74 -3.99 8.83
N CYS A 16 1.91 -3.85 9.46
CA CYS A 16 2.80 -5.00 9.66
C CYS A 16 2.15 -6.03 10.61
N GLU A 17 1.83 -7.23 10.13
CA GLU A 17 1.17 -8.28 10.93
C GLU A 17 1.98 -8.73 12.15
N HIS A 18 3.32 -8.58 12.13
CA HIS A 18 4.18 -8.88 13.28
C HIS A 18 4.09 -7.82 14.39
N CYS A 19 3.97 -6.53 14.03
CA CYS A 19 3.92 -5.43 15.00
C CYS A 19 2.48 -5.07 15.40
N ASN A 20 1.53 -5.31 14.51
CA ASN A 20 0.12 -5.02 14.67
C ASN A 20 -0.74 -6.14 14.06
N PRO A 21 -0.87 -7.27 14.77
CA PRO A 21 -1.69 -8.41 14.31
C PRO A 21 -3.19 -8.09 14.25
N ALA A 22 -3.65 -7.04 14.94
CA ALA A 22 -5.04 -6.57 14.88
C ALA A 22 -5.30 -5.60 13.72
N GLY A 23 -4.26 -5.18 13.00
CA GLY A 23 -4.37 -4.29 11.85
C GLY A 23 -5.11 -2.99 12.17
N ASP A 24 -6.16 -2.70 11.41
CA ASP A 24 -6.96 -1.49 11.58
C ASP A 24 -7.82 -1.50 12.86
N GLN A 25 -7.97 -2.66 13.52
CA GLN A 25 -8.71 -2.83 14.77
C GLN A 25 -7.86 -2.54 16.02
N ALA A 26 -6.55 -2.33 15.88
CA ALA A 26 -5.69 -1.97 17.01
C ALA A 26 -6.04 -0.59 17.57
N ASP A 27 -5.61 -0.35 18.82
CA ASP A 27 -5.64 1.00 19.36
C ASP A 27 -4.89 1.98 18.45
N SER A 28 -5.29 3.24 18.51
CA SER A 28 -4.83 4.24 17.55
C SER A 28 -3.31 4.46 17.60
N CYS A 29 -2.65 4.28 18.75
CA CYS A 29 -1.20 4.49 18.85
C CYS A 29 -0.45 3.36 18.14
N VAL A 30 -0.84 2.11 18.39
CA VAL A 30 -0.27 0.95 17.69
C VAL A 30 -0.55 1.04 16.20
N ARG A 31 -1.78 1.36 15.81
CA ARG A 31 -2.17 1.48 14.41
C ARG A 31 -1.32 2.51 13.66
N LEU A 32 -1.16 3.72 14.21
CA LEU A 32 -0.38 4.77 13.56
C LEU A 32 1.12 4.47 13.50
N SER A 33 1.67 3.79 14.52
CA SER A 33 3.10 3.42 14.56
C SER A 33 3.47 2.24 13.67
N THR A 34 2.49 1.48 13.18
CA THR A 34 2.70 0.25 12.41
C THR A 34 2.14 0.30 11.00
N LEU A 35 1.59 1.45 10.59
CA LEU A 35 1.20 1.71 9.20
C LEU A 35 2.46 1.84 8.34
N VAL A 36 2.56 1.03 7.30
CA VAL A 36 3.72 0.98 6.41
C VAL A 36 3.27 1.28 4.99
N GLU A 37 3.88 2.30 4.39
CA GLU A 37 3.73 2.59 2.96
C GLU A 37 4.54 1.59 2.12
N PRO A 38 4.09 1.29 0.89
CA PRO A 38 4.82 0.35 0.05
C PRO A 38 6.12 0.95 -0.48
N ASP A 39 7.19 0.16 -0.46
CA ASP A 39 8.48 0.47 -1.11
C ASP A 39 8.37 0.44 -2.64
N ALA A 40 7.47 -0.42 -3.15
CA ALA A 40 7.23 -0.58 -4.57
C ALA A 40 5.77 -0.91 -4.85
N VAL A 41 5.26 -0.31 -5.93
CA VAL A 41 3.93 -0.59 -6.47
C VAL A 41 4.08 -0.99 -7.93
N THR A 42 3.60 -2.18 -8.28
CA THR A 42 3.61 -2.69 -9.65
C THR A 42 2.18 -2.87 -10.14
N TRP A 43 1.87 -2.30 -11.31
CA TRP A 43 0.63 -2.54 -12.01
C TRP A 43 0.88 -3.34 -13.29
N HIS A 44 0.12 -4.41 -13.49
CA HIS A 44 0.25 -5.30 -14.64
C HIS A 44 -0.82 -5.07 -15.72
N GLY A 45 -1.58 -3.97 -15.63
CA GLY A 45 -2.68 -3.65 -16.55
C GLY A 45 -4.01 -4.29 -16.18
N ASP A 46 -4.12 -4.82 -14.96
CA ASP A 46 -5.32 -5.45 -14.41
C ASP A 46 -6.08 -4.50 -13.46
N ARG A 47 -7.09 -5.00 -12.73
CA ARG A 47 -7.90 -4.16 -11.83
C ARG A 47 -7.21 -3.85 -10.49
N ARG A 48 -6.11 -4.52 -10.18
CA ARG A 48 -5.41 -4.44 -8.89
C ARG A 48 -3.95 -4.10 -9.10
N VAL A 49 -3.28 -3.73 -8.00
CA VAL A 49 -1.83 -3.54 -7.99
C VAL A 49 -1.20 -4.50 -7.00
N THR A 50 0.06 -4.81 -7.25
CA THR A 50 0.92 -5.53 -6.31
C THR A 50 1.78 -4.52 -5.57
N CYS A 51 1.61 -4.45 -4.26
CA CYS A 51 2.41 -3.62 -3.36
C CYS A 51 3.39 -4.48 -2.56
N GLN A 52 4.62 -4.00 -2.40
CA GLN A 52 5.64 -4.59 -1.55
C GLN A 52 5.94 -3.65 -0.39
N TYR A 53 6.04 -4.20 0.81
CA TYR A 53 6.22 -3.44 2.04
C TYR A 53 7.42 -3.96 2.83
N ALA A 54 8.05 -3.06 3.57
CA ALA A 54 9.08 -3.40 4.56
C ALA A 54 8.82 -2.61 5.85
N CYS A 55 8.71 -3.30 6.98
CA CYS A 55 8.53 -2.66 8.27
C CYS A 55 9.88 -2.17 8.79
N ASP A 56 10.04 -0.85 8.94
CA ASP A 56 11.25 -0.25 9.52
C ASP A 56 11.46 -0.61 11.00
N HIS A 57 10.41 -1.05 11.69
CA HIS A 57 10.50 -1.41 13.11
C HIS A 57 11.06 -2.82 13.33
N CYS A 58 10.50 -3.84 12.66
CA CYS A 58 10.87 -5.24 12.87
C CYS A 58 11.58 -5.90 11.67
N GLY A 59 11.69 -5.21 10.53
CA GLY A 59 12.31 -5.73 9.31
C GLY A 59 11.44 -6.72 8.52
N HIS A 60 10.23 -7.03 8.97
CA HIS A 60 9.31 -7.91 8.25
C HIS A 60 8.98 -7.33 6.86
N ARG A 61 8.97 -8.19 5.84
CA ARG A 61 8.70 -7.83 4.45
C ARG A 61 7.56 -8.68 3.93
N TRP A 62 6.61 -8.06 3.25
CA TRP A 62 5.46 -8.75 2.69
C TRP A 62 5.01 -8.14 1.37
N THR A 63 4.15 -8.86 0.66
CA THR A 63 3.60 -8.46 -0.62
C THR A 63 2.10 -8.67 -0.62
N ARG A 64 1.34 -7.69 -1.10
CA ARG A 64 -0.12 -7.74 -1.21
C ARG A 64 -0.54 -7.40 -2.62
N SER A 65 -1.32 -8.28 -3.24
CA SER A 65 -1.92 -8.08 -4.56
C SER A 65 -3.45 -7.95 -4.49
N ASP A 66 -4.00 -7.89 -3.28
CA ASP A 66 -5.44 -8.00 -2.99
C ASP A 66 -6.03 -6.73 -2.36
N LEU A 67 -5.20 -5.89 -1.73
CA LEU A 67 -5.62 -4.70 -0.99
C LEU A 67 -6.10 -3.55 -1.86
N TRP A 68 -5.34 -3.25 -2.92
CA TRP A 68 -5.49 -1.98 -3.63
C TRP A 68 -5.87 -2.20 -5.09
N SER A 69 -6.83 -1.40 -5.55
CA SER A 69 -7.18 -1.33 -6.97
C SER A 69 -6.18 -0.46 -7.74
N ALA A 70 -6.13 -0.66 -9.06
CA ALA A 70 -5.37 0.20 -9.97
C ALA A 70 -5.84 1.66 -9.90
N GLU A 71 -7.14 1.90 -9.70
CA GLU A 71 -7.72 3.23 -9.51
C GLU A 71 -7.22 3.90 -8.22
N GLN A 72 -7.25 3.19 -7.08
CA GLN A 72 -6.77 3.70 -5.80
C GLN A 72 -5.27 4.06 -5.85
N ALA A 73 -4.50 3.29 -6.62
CA ALA A 73 -3.08 3.52 -6.86
C ALA A 73 -2.79 4.54 -7.98
N GLY A 74 -3.82 5.16 -8.57
CA GLY A 74 -3.68 6.23 -9.56
C GLY A 74 -3.35 5.76 -10.98
N PHE A 75 -3.44 4.46 -11.27
CA PHE A 75 -3.12 3.88 -12.57
C PHE A 75 -4.31 3.81 -13.54
N ASP A 76 -5.52 3.56 -13.04
CA ASP A 76 -6.75 3.53 -13.86
C ASP A 76 -7.51 4.86 -13.73
N GLN A 77 -7.00 5.90 -14.39
CA GLN A 77 -7.74 7.17 -14.54
C GLN A 77 -8.74 7.02 -15.68
N LYS A 78 -9.94 6.51 -15.40
CA LYS A 78 -11.08 6.72 -16.29
C LYS A 78 -11.43 8.21 -16.30
N GLY A 79 -10.80 8.98 -17.19
CA GLY A 79 -11.17 10.38 -17.44
C GLY A 79 -10.05 11.40 -17.62
N ALA A 80 -8.82 11.01 -17.98
CA ALA A 80 -7.89 11.97 -18.61
C ALA A 80 -8.29 12.15 -20.09
N ALA A 81 -9.42 12.83 -20.30
CA ALA A 81 -9.87 13.31 -21.60
C ALA A 81 -9.25 14.68 -21.91
#